data_AF-A0A7X6Z239-F1
#
_entry.id   AF-A0A7X6Z239-F1
#
_cell.length_a   1.000
_cell.length_b   1.000
_cell.length_c   1.000
_cell.angle_alpha   90.00
_cell.angle_beta   90.00
_cell.angle_gamma   90.00
#
_symmetry.space_group_name_H-M   'P 1'
#
loop_
_entity.id
_entity.type
_entity.pdbx_description
1 polymer ?
#
loop_
_entity_poly.entity_id
_entity_poly.type
_entity_poly.pdbx_seq_one_letter_code
_entity_poly.pdbx_strand_id
1 'polypeptide(L)'
;MGIIIAISSVFFIISAIFFSSRGAFLVSGYNMMTEKEKEQYNEKKLLRSMGVFTFSLGILILLAGYLTMNQGKAKEVGIALPFYIVLMTVIEIWYMNTRCKPKNKD
;
A
#
# COMPACT_ATOMS: atom_id res chain seq x y z
N MET A 1 2.07 11.26 19.81
CA MET A 1 3.15 10.82 18.92
C MET A 1 3.44 9.33 19.06
N GLY A 2 3.55 8.77 20.27
CA GLY A 2 3.84 7.33 20.48
C GLY A 2 2.94 6.36 19.71
N ILE A 3 1.61 6.56 19.75
CA ILE A 3 0.65 5.72 19.01
C ILE A 3 0.87 5.79 17.48
N ILE A 4 1.15 6.99 16.95
CA ILE A 4 1.37 7.21 15.52
C ILE A 4 2.63 6.48 15.05
N ILE A 5 3.69 6.54 15.85
CA ILE A 5 4.94 5.80 15.58
C ILE A 5 4.67 4.30 15.62
N ALA A 6 3.96 3.81 16.64
CA ALA A 6 3.63 2.38 16.75
C ALA A 6 2.86 1.86 15.53
N ILE A 7 1.82 2.59 15.10
CA ILE A 7 1.04 2.25 13.90
C ILE A 7 1.94 2.25 12.66
N SER A 8 2.75 3.30 12.47
CA SER A 8 3.63 3.42 11.30
C SER A 8 4.67 2.29 11.24
N SER A 9 5.20 1.88 12.40
CA SER A 9 6.10 0.73 12.50
C SER A 9 5.44 -0.57 12.04
N VAL A 10 4.17 -0.80 12.36
CA VAL A 10 3.42 -1.97 11.86
C VAL A 10 3.34 -1.95 10.33
N PHE A 11 3.05 -0.79 9.72
CA PHE A 11 3.04 -0.65 8.26
C PHE A 11 4.41 -0.93 7.65
N PHE A 12 5.51 -0.49 8.27
CA PHE A 12 6.86 -0.78 7.79
C PHE A 12 7.22 -2.27 7.89
N ILE A 13 6.79 -2.94 8.96
CA ILE A 13 6.98 -4.40 9.08
C ILE A 13 6.22 -5.14 7.97
N ILE A 14 4.95 -4.77 7.74
CA ILE A 14 4.14 -5.37 6.67
C ILE A 14 4.78 -5.10 5.29
N SER A 15 5.24 -3.89 5.05
CA SER A 15 5.96 -3.53 3.83
C SER A 15 7.22 -4.37 3.61
N ALA A 16 8.00 -4.63 4.67
CA ALA A 16 9.18 -5.51 4.59
C ALA A 16 8.82 -6.96 4.24
N ILE A 17 7.69 -7.48 4.77
CA ILE A 17 7.17 -8.81 4.41
C ILE A 17 6.81 -8.86 2.92
N PHE A 18 6.18 -7.80 2.40
CA PHE A 18 5.86 -7.68 0.98
C PHE A 18 7.10 -7.61 0.08
N PHE A 19 8.10 -6.81 0.44
CA PHE A 19 9.37 -6.75 -0.32
C PHE A 19 10.12 -8.09 -0.33
N SER A 20 9.98 -8.89 0.72
CA SER A 20 10.50 -10.26 0.79
C SER A 20 9.77 -11.23 -0.16
N SER A 21 8.73 -10.79 -0.87
CA SER A 21 7.93 -11.59 -1.80
C SER A 21 7.26 -12.81 -1.14
N ARG A 22 6.98 -12.73 0.18
CA ARG A 22 6.33 -13.79 0.96
C ARG A 22 4.94 -13.39 1.48
N GLY A 23 4.52 -12.16 1.21
CA GLY A 23 3.29 -11.56 1.74
C GLY A 23 2.01 -11.84 0.96
N ALA A 24 1.98 -12.79 0.02
CA ALA A 24 0.79 -13.05 -0.80
C ALA A 24 -0.47 -13.32 0.02
N PHE A 25 -0.33 -13.99 1.16
CA PHE A 25 -1.44 -14.29 2.06
C PHE A 25 -2.14 -13.05 2.64
N LEU A 26 -1.48 -11.88 2.65
CA LEU A 26 -2.06 -10.61 3.11
C LEU A 26 -2.88 -9.89 2.02
N VAL A 27 -2.74 -10.31 0.75
CA VAL A 27 -3.46 -9.72 -0.37
C VAL A 27 -4.76 -10.51 -0.57
N SER A 28 -5.80 -10.17 0.19
CA SER A 28 -7.09 -10.88 0.14
C SER A 28 -7.68 -10.96 -1.27
N GLY A 29 -7.60 -9.87 -2.05
CA GLY A 29 -8.05 -9.86 -3.44
C GLY A 29 -7.31 -10.85 -4.35
N TYR A 30 -6.03 -11.12 -4.07
CA TYR A 30 -5.25 -12.15 -4.78
C TYR A 30 -5.55 -13.56 -4.26
N ASN A 31 -5.74 -13.72 -2.95
CA ASN A 31 -6.07 -15.01 -2.35
C ASN A 31 -7.46 -15.54 -2.76
N MET A 32 -8.42 -14.66 -3.01
CA MET A 32 -9.78 -15.02 -3.46
C MET A 32 -9.84 -15.41 -4.94
N MET A 33 -8.79 -15.15 -5.72
CA MET A 33 -8.72 -15.54 -7.12
C MET A 33 -8.55 -17.05 -7.26
N THR A 34 -9.12 -17.61 -8.31
CA THR A 34 -8.84 -18.98 -8.75
C THR A 34 -7.38 -19.10 -9.20
N GLU A 35 -6.82 -20.31 -9.19
CA GLU A 35 -5.43 -20.53 -9.65
C GLU A 35 -5.20 -20.01 -11.09
N LYS A 36 -6.19 -20.18 -11.99
CA LYS A 36 -6.16 -19.65 -13.36
C LYS A 36 -6.09 -18.12 -13.43
N GLU A 37 -6.68 -17.43 -12.48
CA GLU A 37 -6.64 -15.97 -12.39
C GLU A 37 -5.30 -15.51 -11.78
N LYS A 38 -4.80 -16.21 -10.77
CA LYS A 38 -3.48 -15.92 -10.16
C LYS A 38 -2.34 -16.08 -11.14
N GLU A 39 -2.38 -17.09 -12.02
CA GLU A 39 -1.40 -17.30 -13.10
C GLU A 39 -1.25 -16.09 -14.05
N GLN A 40 -2.29 -15.25 -14.15
CA GLN A 40 -2.24 -14.03 -14.96
C GLN A 40 -1.45 -12.91 -14.29
N TYR A 41 -1.10 -13.04 -13.02
CA TYR A 41 -0.35 -12.05 -12.26
C TYR A 41 1.11 -12.48 -12.08
N ASN A 42 2.01 -11.52 -12.21
CA ASN A 42 3.36 -11.65 -11.70
C ASN A 42 3.34 -11.38 -10.19
N GLU A 43 3.19 -12.44 -9.40
CA GLU A 43 3.10 -12.36 -7.94
C GLU A 43 4.24 -11.52 -7.34
N LYS A 44 5.48 -11.72 -7.78
CA LYS A 44 6.63 -10.97 -7.27
C LYS A 44 6.51 -9.46 -7.50
N LYS A 45 6.02 -9.03 -8.67
CA LYS A 45 5.76 -7.61 -8.96
C LYS A 45 4.58 -7.08 -8.14
N LEU A 46 3.51 -7.86 -8.01
CA LEU A 46 2.34 -7.53 -7.20
C LEU A 46 2.74 -7.27 -5.74
N LEU A 47 3.47 -8.19 -5.12
CA LEU A 47 3.90 -8.06 -3.74
C LEU A 47 4.86 -6.90 -3.54
N ARG A 48 5.80 -6.68 -4.47
CA ARG A 48 6.68 -5.51 -4.39
C ARG A 48 5.90 -4.20 -4.50
N SER A 49 4.90 -4.12 -5.37
CA SER A 49 4.01 -2.97 -5.49
C SER A 49 3.26 -2.70 -4.19
N MET A 50 2.64 -3.73 -3.61
CA MET A 50 1.99 -3.66 -2.30
C MET A 50 2.94 -3.24 -1.19
N GLY A 51 4.20 -3.65 -1.26
CA GLY A 51 5.26 -3.21 -0.35
C GLY A 51 5.50 -1.70 -0.44
N VAL A 52 5.62 -1.14 -1.65
CA VAL A 52 5.78 0.30 -1.87
C VAL A 52 4.55 1.07 -1.40
N PHE A 53 3.35 0.60 -1.78
CA PHE A 53 2.09 1.22 -1.37
C PHE A 53 1.97 1.27 0.16
N THR A 54 2.18 0.14 0.84
CA THR A 54 2.12 0.04 2.31
C THR A 54 3.19 0.89 2.99
N PHE A 55 4.41 0.95 2.43
CA PHE A 55 5.48 1.81 2.94
C PHE A 55 5.10 3.29 2.86
N SER A 56 4.53 3.70 1.73
CA SER A 56 4.09 5.09 1.50
C SER A 56 2.99 5.50 2.49
N LEU A 57 2.08 4.59 2.85
CA LEU A 57 1.08 4.82 3.90
C LEU A 57 1.73 5.01 5.27
N GLY A 58 2.74 4.21 5.63
CA GLY A 58 3.49 4.38 6.87
C GLY A 58 4.16 5.77 6.98
N ILE A 59 4.78 6.24 5.90
CA ILE A 59 5.35 7.60 5.84
C ILE A 59 4.27 8.67 5.95
N LEU A 60 3.15 8.50 5.24
CA LEU A 60 2.04 9.44 5.27
C LEU A 60 1.47 9.61 6.69
N ILE A 61 1.32 8.51 7.45
CA ILE A 61 0.83 8.54 8.83
C ILE A 61 1.81 9.31 9.74
N LEU A 62 3.12 9.09 9.61
CA LEU A 62 4.13 9.86 10.34
C LEU A 62 4.07 11.35 10.02
N LEU A 63 3.98 11.69 8.73
CA LEU A 63 3.94 13.08 8.28
C LEU A 63 2.66 13.77 8.75
N ALA A 64 1.51 13.11 8.62
CA ALA A 64 0.23 13.60 9.12
C ALA A 64 0.28 13.83 10.65
N GLY A 65 0.86 12.88 11.40
CA GLY A 65 1.05 13.02 12.83
C GLY A 65 1.95 14.19 13.20
N TYR A 66 3.06 14.38 12.50
CA TYR A 66 3.94 15.51 12.71
C TYR A 66 3.26 16.85 12.42
N LEU A 67 2.58 16.98 11.27
CA LEU A 67 1.89 18.22 10.90
C LEU A 67 0.75 18.57 11.85
N THR A 68 0.00 17.58 12.34
CA THR A 68 -1.09 17.81 13.28
C THR A 68 -0.60 18.13 14.69
N MET A 69 0.37 17.37 15.21
CA MET A 69 0.81 17.49 16.61
C MET A 69 1.87 18.57 16.84
N ASN A 70 2.72 18.86 15.86
CA ASN A 70 3.84 19.80 16.02
C ASN A 70 3.61 21.14 15.31
N GLN A 71 2.74 21.18 14.28
CA GLN A 71 2.51 22.38 13.46
C GLN A 71 1.07 22.89 13.54
N GLY A 72 0.19 22.23 14.30
CA GLY A 72 -1.20 22.66 14.48
C GLY A 72 -2.08 22.54 13.23
N LYS A 73 -1.62 21.86 12.16
CA LYS A 73 -2.29 21.78 10.85
C LYS A 73 -3.37 20.70 10.78
N ALA A 74 -4.12 20.51 11.86
CA ALA A 74 -5.07 19.41 11.97
C ALA A 74 -6.21 19.48 10.95
N LYS A 75 -6.69 20.69 10.64
CA LYS A 75 -7.79 20.90 9.68
C LYS A 75 -7.35 20.59 8.26
N GLU A 76 -6.19 21.11 7.86
CA GLU A 76 -5.60 20.93 6.54
C GLU A 76 -5.29 19.46 6.29
N VAL A 77 -4.67 18.79 7.27
CA VAL A 77 -4.41 17.35 7.18
C VAL A 77 -5.72 16.56 7.12
N GLY A 78 -6.71 16.89 7.94
CA GLY A 78 -8.02 16.22 7.94
C GLY A 78 -8.75 16.30 6.61
N ILE A 79 -8.61 17.43 5.88
CA ILE A 79 -9.17 17.60 4.54
C ILE A 79 -8.32 16.88 3.49
N ALA A 80 -7.00 17.06 3.49
CA ALA A 80 -6.12 16.58 2.41
C ALA A 80 -5.88 15.05 2.44
N LEU A 81 -5.76 14.47 3.64
CA LEU A 81 -5.41 13.07 3.83
C LEU A 81 -6.34 12.07 3.10
N PRO A 82 -7.68 12.16 3.18
CA PRO A 82 -8.57 11.23 2.47
C PRO A 82 -8.42 11.30 0.95
N PHE A 83 -8.27 12.50 0.37
CA PHE A 83 -8.04 12.65 -1.08
C PHE A 83 -6.74 12.00 -1.52
N TYR A 84 -5.67 12.17 -0.73
CA TYR A 84 -4.40 11.53 -1.01
C TYR A 84 -4.50 10.00 -0.95
N ILE A 85 -5.19 9.45 0.06
CA ILE A 85 -5.39 8.00 0.17
C ILE A 85 -6.16 7.46 -1.04
N VAL A 86 -7.25 8.11 -1.43
CA VAL A 86 -8.05 7.71 -2.62
C VAL A 86 -7.22 7.78 -3.90
N LEU A 87 -6.43 8.84 -4.08
CA LEU A 87 -5.57 8.97 -5.25
C LEU A 87 -4.54 7.83 -5.32
N MET A 88 -3.89 7.52 -4.19
CA MET A 88 -2.89 6.46 -4.12
C MET A 88 -3.50 5.07 -4.35
N THR A 89 -4.71 4.80 -3.84
CA THR A 89 -5.38 3.51 -4.10
C THR A 89 -5.77 3.35 -5.57
N VAL A 90 -6.26 4.42 -6.21
CA VAL A 90 -6.57 4.40 -7.65
C VAL A 90 -5.31 4.15 -8.49
N ILE A 91 -4.21 4.82 -8.17
CA ILE A 91 -2.92 4.61 -8.84
C ILE A 91 -2.43 3.17 -8.65
N GLU A 92 -2.50 2.63 -7.44
CA GLU A 92 -2.08 1.26 -7.14
C GLU A 92 -2.95 0.24 -7.90
N ILE A 93 -4.28 0.40 -7.92
CA ILE A 93 -5.19 -0.46 -8.69
C ILE A 93 -4.85 -0.41 -10.18
N TRP A 94 -4.65 0.78 -10.73
CA TRP A 94 -4.25 0.94 -12.13
C TRP A 94 -2.90 0.26 -12.41
N TYR A 95 -1.90 0.46 -11.55
CA TYR A 95 -0.59 -0.15 -11.69
C TYR A 95 -0.65 -1.67 -11.61
N MET A 96 -1.40 -2.23 -10.66
CA MET A 96 -1.59 -3.68 -10.55
C MET A 96 -2.21 -4.27 -11.81
N ASN A 97 -3.28 -3.64 -12.32
CA ASN A 97 -3.99 -4.13 -13.50
C ASN A 97 -3.18 -4.00 -14.80
N THR A 98 -2.27 -3.03 -14.89
CA THR A 98 -1.50 -2.76 -16.12
C THR A 98 -0.09 -3.34 -16.11
N ARG A 99 0.54 -3.45 -14.94
CA ARG A 99 1.96 -3.84 -14.78
C ARG A 99 2.15 -5.14 -14.03
N CYS A 100 1.24 -5.48 -13.11
CA CYS A 100 1.34 -6.71 -12.32
C CYS A 100 0.54 -7.87 -12.92
N LYS A 101 -0.47 -7.62 -13.74
CA LYS A 101 -1.22 -8.63 -14.51
C LYS A 101 -0.64 -8.76 -15.92
N PRO A 102 0.47 -9.50 -16.16
CA PRO A 102 0.98 -9.67 -17.52
C PRO A 102 -0.08 -10.33 -18.42
N LYS A 103 -0.53 -9.59 -19.43
CA LYS A 103 -1.16 -10.14 -20.62
C LYS A 103 -0.02 -10.50 -21.58
N ASN A 104 0.20 -11.79 -21.85
CA ASN A 104 0.88 -12.26 -23.07
C ASN A 104 0.25 -13.60 -23.49
N LYS A 105 -0.55 -13.56 -24.55
CA LYS A 105 -0.68 -14.63 -25.53
C LYS A 105 -0.81 -13.93 -26.88
N ASP A 106 0.30 -13.42 -27.38
CA ASP A 106 0.66 -13.66 -28.78
C ASP A 106 1.43 -14.98 -28.79
#